data_AF-A0A4Y2DLY0-F1
#
_entry.id   AF-A0A4Y2DLY0-F1
#
_cell.length_a   1.000
_cell.length_b   1.000
_cell.length_c   1.000
_cell.angle_alpha   90.00
_cell.angle_beta   90.00
_cell.angle_gamma   90.00
#
_symmetry.space_group_name_H-M   'P 1'
#
loop_
_entity.id
_entity.type
_entity.pdbx_description
1 polymer ?
#
loop_
_entity_poly.entity_id
_entity_poly.type
_entity_poly.pdbx_seq_one_letter_code
_entity_poly.pdbx_strand_id
1 'polypeptide(L)'
;MNNRGGVLLQCVKAEIIGSSSSDKIFCLFDNGSEKSFIKKNVFRRLGLKNLGLERLNIYSFGSKTPKKQTCRKVEVRLRNVSSGEETVIEAVEIDEISRATLSLPNQDAWRKMESRGFRLTFSCSESSESCEISLLIDSDFYWSLTNRIKRLDSSLVAVETSLGWSLQGKCDEQSDCTSVHLIHSEKESISAELRRFWEIESLGIRDKDSVALGNGDEEILSEFDKSISFVDGRYRVSLPWKP
;
A
#
# COMPACT_ATOMS: atom_id res chain seq x y z
N MET A 1 18.54 -7.97 -26.02
CA MET A 1 17.64 -7.02 -25.34
C MET A 1 16.65 -7.85 -24.52
N ASN A 2 16.73 -7.79 -23.18
CA ASN A 2 15.84 -8.56 -22.30
C ASN A 2 14.49 -7.83 -22.19
N ASN A 3 13.50 -8.25 -22.99
CA ASN A 3 12.10 -7.89 -22.78
C ASN A 3 11.65 -8.48 -21.43
N ARG A 4 11.62 -7.68 -20.37
CA ARG A 4 11.01 -8.07 -19.10
C ARG A 4 9.51 -7.86 -19.23
N GLY A 5 8.79 -8.95 -19.56
CA GLY A 5 7.33 -8.97 -19.52
C GLY A 5 6.80 -8.80 -18.09
N GLY A 6 5.59 -8.26 -17.96
CA GLY A 6 4.88 -8.14 -16.69
C GLY A 6 4.62 -9.48 -15.97
N VAL A 7 4.21 -9.41 -14.70
CA VAL A 7 3.87 -10.59 -13.89
C VAL A 7 2.44 -10.44 -13.36
N LEU A 8 1.62 -11.46 -13.57
CA LEU A 8 0.31 -11.59 -12.96
C LEU A 8 0.46 -12.18 -11.57
N LEU A 9 0.04 -11.42 -10.56
CA LEU A 9 -0.09 -11.91 -9.20
C LEU A 9 -1.40 -12.68 -9.03
N GLN A 10 -1.39 -13.68 -8.16
CA GLN A 10 -2.57 -14.49 -7.88
C GLN A 10 -3.64 -13.65 -7.18
N CYS A 11 -4.67 -13.29 -7.92
CA CYS A 11 -5.79 -12.49 -7.42
C CYS A 11 -7.13 -13.13 -7.76
N VAL A 12 -8.09 -12.99 -6.85
CA VAL A 12 -9.50 -13.33 -7.07
C VAL A 12 -10.39 -12.15 -6.68
N LYS A 13 -11.57 -12.08 -7.28
CA LYS A 13 -12.66 -11.23 -6.81
C LYS A 13 -13.63 -12.08 -5.99
N ALA A 14 -13.84 -11.69 -4.74
CA ALA A 14 -14.75 -12.37 -3.82
C ALA A 14 -15.79 -11.38 -3.31
N GLU A 15 -16.95 -11.88 -2.89
CA GLU A 15 -17.89 -11.08 -2.12
C GLU A 15 -17.50 -11.14 -0.64
N ILE A 16 -17.30 -10.01 0.00
CA ILE A 16 -17.07 -9.91 1.45
C ILE A 16 -18.39 -9.59 2.15
N ILE A 17 -18.67 -10.32 3.23
CA ILE A 17 -19.94 -10.21 3.97
C ILE A 17 -19.70 -9.44 5.26
N GLY A 18 -20.34 -8.27 5.37
CA GLY A 18 -20.39 -7.47 6.58
C GLY A 18 -21.63 -7.72 7.44
N SER A 19 -21.75 -6.96 8.53
CA SER A 19 -22.91 -7.04 9.43
C SER A 19 -24.18 -6.48 8.80
N SER A 20 -24.05 -5.48 7.93
CA SER A 20 -25.18 -4.73 7.36
C SER A 20 -25.28 -4.81 5.84
N SER A 21 -24.17 -5.12 5.16
CA SER A 21 -24.09 -5.14 3.69
C SER A 21 -22.95 -6.06 3.24
N SER A 22 -22.94 -6.40 1.96
CA SER A 22 -21.82 -7.07 1.30
C SER A 22 -21.22 -6.18 0.22
N ASP A 23 -19.99 -6.49 -0.18
CA ASP A 23 -19.27 -5.77 -1.23
C ASP A 23 -18.40 -6.76 -2.03
N LYS A 24 -18.00 -6.41 -3.26
CA LYS A 24 -17.10 -7.23 -4.06
C LYS A 24 -15.70 -6.64 -4.01
N ILE A 25 -14.73 -7.43 -3.55
CA ILE A 25 -13.36 -6.99 -3.32
C ILE A 25 -12.34 -7.86 -4.06
N PHE A 26 -11.21 -7.26 -4.42
CA PHE A 26 -10.06 -8.01 -4.89
C PHE A 26 -9.22 -8.51 -3.71
N CYS A 27 -8.94 -9.81 -3.75
CA CYS A 27 -8.19 -10.55 -2.76
C CYS A 27 -6.88 -11.03 -3.39
N LEU A 28 -5.75 -10.51 -2.92
CA LEU A 28 -4.42 -10.97 -3.30
C LEU A 28 -4.04 -12.17 -2.43
N PHE A 29 -3.61 -13.26 -3.05
CA PHE A 29 -2.98 -14.36 -2.36
C PHE A 29 -1.47 -14.13 -2.32
N ASP A 30 -0.90 -14.01 -1.12
CA ASP A 30 0.52 -13.76 -0.90
C ASP A 30 1.10 -14.77 0.09
N ASN A 31 1.71 -15.81 -0.46
CA ASN A 31 2.40 -16.84 0.32
C ASN A 31 3.70 -16.35 0.97
N GLY A 32 4.16 -15.14 0.68
CA GLY A 32 5.30 -14.48 1.33
C GLY A 32 4.92 -13.73 2.60
N SER A 33 3.62 -13.57 2.88
CA SER A 33 3.11 -12.92 4.07
C SER A 33 2.81 -13.92 5.19
N GLU A 34 3.14 -13.51 6.43
CA GLU A 34 2.82 -14.26 7.67
C GLU A 34 1.43 -13.94 8.22
N LYS A 35 0.82 -12.84 7.77
CA LYS A 35 -0.48 -12.35 8.25
C LYS A 35 -1.35 -11.82 7.13
N SER A 36 -2.62 -12.15 7.19
CA SER A 36 -3.65 -11.66 6.29
C SER A 36 -4.00 -10.25 6.70
N PHE A 37 -4.19 -9.37 5.72
CA PHE A 37 -4.48 -7.96 5.96
C PHE A 37 -5.74 -7.52 5.23
N ILE A 38 -6.57 -6.72 5.90
CA ILE A 38 -7.76 -6.13 5.31
C ILE A 38 -7.69 -4.61 5.42
N LYS A 39 -8.09 -3.91 4.36
CA LYS A 39 -8.13 -2.45 4.40
C LYS A 39 -9.11 -1.98 5.46
N LYS A 40 -8.65 -1.01 6.26
CA LYS A 40 -9.41 -0.44 7.38
C LYS A 40 -10.71 0.24 6.94
N ASN A 41 -10.73 0.80 5.73
CA ASN A 41 -11.95 1.38 5.16
C ASN A 41 -13.02 0.29 4.93
N VAL A 42 -12.64 -0.89 4.43
CA VAL A 42 -13.52 -2.06 4.23
C VAL A 42 -14.04 -2.56 5.58
N PHE A 43 -13.14 -2.73 6.56
CA PHE A 43 -13.50 -3.10 7.93
C PHE A 43 -14.59 -2.19 8.51
N ARG A 44 -14.38 -0.86 8.45
CA ARG A 44 -15.30 0.14 8.99
C ARG A 44 -16.61 0.21 8.21
N ARG A 45 -16.54 0.21 6.87
CA ARG A 45 -17.70 0.35 5.98
C ARG A 45 -18.66 -0.81 6.11
N LEU A 46 -18.13 -2.04 6.21
CA LEU A 46 -18.93 -3.26 6.28
C LEU A 46 -19.25 -3.69 7.72
N GLY A 47 -18.64 -3.05 8.72
CA GLY A 47 -18.84 -3.39 10.13
C GLY A 47 -18.45 -4.83 10.42
N LEU A 48 -17.24 -5.24 10.01
CA LEU A 48 -16.77 -6.61 10.23
C LEU A 48 -16.57 -6.87 11.73
N LYS A 49 -16.65 -8.15 12.13
CA LYS A 49 -16.55 -8.55 13.53
C LYS A 49 -15.11 -8.40 14.03
N ASN A 50 -14.94 -7.60 15.09
CA ASN A 50 -13.68 -7.44 15.79
C ASN A 50 -13.42 -8.63 16.72
N LEU A 51 -12.27 -9.29 16.56
CA LEU A 51 -11.83 -10.43 17.35
C LEU A 51 -10.86 -10.04 18.48
N GLY A 52 -10.30 -8.82 18.44
CA GLY A 52 -9.38 -8.34 19.46
C GLY A 52 -8.31 -7.40 18.91
N LEU A 53 -7.27 -7.16 19.72
CA LEU A 53 -6.11 -6.38 19.31
C LEU A 53 -4.91 -7.30 19.10
N GLU A 54 -4.14 -7.03 18.05
CA GLU A 54 -2.93 -7.74 17.68
C GLU A 54 -1.77 -6.75 17.57
N ARG A 55 -0.61 -7.10 18.13
CA ARG A 55 0.62 -6.30 18.07
C ARG A 55 1.46 -6.82 16.90
N LEU A 56 1.66 -5.97 15.92
CA LEU A 56 2.45 -6.25 14.71
C LEU A 56 3.82 -5.58 14.79
N ASN A 57 4.83 -6.31 14.31
CA ASN A 57 6.13 -5.79 13.96
C ASN A 57 6.23 -5.80 12.43
N ILE A 58 5.99 -4.66 11.79
CA ILE A 58 5.99 -4.55 10.32
C ILE A 58 7.43 -4.28 9.86
N TYR A 59 8.00 -5.23 9.14
CA TYR A 59 9.31 -5.10 8.50
C TYR A 59 9.11 -4.65 7.04
N SER A 60 9.60 -3.47 6.69
CA SER A 60 9.66 -3.01 5.30
C SER A 60 10.99 -3.36 4.66
N PHE A 61 11.01 -3.56 3.34
CA PHE A 61 12.22 -3.90 2.61
C PHE A 61 13.31 -2.84 2.82
N GLY A 62 14.50 -3.28 3.24
CA GLY A 62 15.64 -2.40 3.55
C GLY A 62 15.63 -1.79 4.96
N SER A 63 14.56 -1.92 5.75
CA SER A 63 14.55 -1.47 7.14
C SER A 63 15.10 -2.55 8.08
N LYS A 64 16.03 -2.15 8.96
CA LYS A 64 16.54 -3.00 10.04
C LYS A 64 15.65 -2.97 11.29
N THR A 65 14.83 -1.93 11.43
CA THR A 65 13.97 -1.73 12.59
C THR A 65 12.50 -1.92 12.20
N PRO A 66 11.76 -2.79 12.89
CA PRO A 66 10.34 -2.97 12.60
C PRO A 66 9.54 -1.77 13.09
N LYS A 67 8.50 -1.42 12.35
CA LYS A 67 7.47 -0.51 12.83
C LYS A 67 6.50 -1.29 13.71
N LYS A 68 6.44 -0.93 14.99
CA LYS A 68 5.50 -1.52 15.93
C LYS A 68 4.14 -0.86 15.77
N GLN A 69 3.11 -1.66 15.55
CA GLN A 69 1.74 -1.18 15.42
C GLN A 69 0.80 -2.11 16.17
N THR A 70 -0.20 -1.57 16.86
CA THR A 70 -1.32 -2.37 17.39
C THR A 70 -2.51 -2.16 16.48
N CYS A 71 -3.02 -3.25 15.92
CA CYS A 71 -4.14 -3.25 14.98
C CYS A 71 -5.27 -4.13 15.52
N ARG A 72 -6.48 -3.98 14.98
CA ARG A 72 -7.57 -4.91 15.26
C ARG A 72 -7.41 -6.18 14.43
N LYS A 73 -7.56 -7.32 15.09
CA LYS A 73 -7.80 -8.61 14.44
C LYS A 73 -9.29 -8.73 14.16
N VAL A 74 -9.65 -9.18 12.97
CA VAL A 74 -11.03 -9.20 12.50
C VAL A 74 -11.36 -10.53 11.83
N GLU A 75 -12.62 -10.94 11.93
CA GLU A 75 -13.18 -12.07 11.19
C GLU A 75 -13.63 -11.57 9.82
N VAL A 76 -13.11 -12.17 8.75
CA VAL A 76 -13.47 -11.85 7.37
C VAL A 76 -14.25 -13.04 6.81
N ARG A 77 -15.52 -12.82 6.48
CA ARG A 77 -16.35 -13.79 5.77
C ARG A 77 -16.37 -13.46 4.29
N LEU A 78 -16.01 -14.43 3.48
CA LEU A 78 -15.92 -14.33 2.04
C LEU A 78 -16.89 -15.32 1.40
N ARG A 79 -17.48 -14.93 0.29
CA ARG A 79 -18.32 -15.76 -0.54
C ARG A 79 -17.77 -15.82 -1.95
N ASN A 80 -17.67 -17.03 -2.48
CA ASN A 80 -17.34 -17.27 -3.86
C ASN A 80 -18.42 -16.65 -4.76
N VAL A 81 -18.01 -15.75 -5.66
CA VAL A 81 -18.94 -15.02 -6.55
C VAL A 81 -19.64 -15.91 -7.57
N SER A 82 -19.15 -17.14 -7.79
CA SER A 82 -19.72 -18.10 -8.74
C SER A 82 -20.50 -19.21 -8.05
N SER A 83 -19.93 -19.86 -7.02
CA SER A 83 -20.57 -21.00 -6.34
C SER A 83 -21.47 -20.59 -5.17
N GLY A 84 -21.27 -19.39 -4.61
CA GLY A 84 -21.96 -18.96 -3.40
C GLY A 84 -21.44 -19.62 -2.11
N GLU A 85 -20.42 -20.48 -2.20
CA GLU A 85 -19.80 -21.09 -1.03
C GLU A 85 -19.08 -20.04 -0.17
N GLU A 86 -19.23 -20.17 1.14
CA GLU A 86 -18.66 -19.23 2.10
C GLU A 86 -17.40 -19.80 2.76
N THR A 87 -16.46 -18.90 3.07
CA THR A 87 -15.26 -19.22 3.84
C THR A 87 -14.96 -18.09 4.80
N VAL A 88 -14.40 -18.45 5.96
CA VAL A 88 -14.08 -17.49 7.01
C VAL A 88 -12.59 -17.56 7.29
N ILE A 89 -11.95 -16.40 7.31
CA ILE A 89 -10.54 -16.24 7.68
C ILE A 89 -10.39 -15.16 8.74
N GLU A 90 -9.23 -15.11 9.36
CA GLU A 90 -8.84 -14.02 10.24
C GLU A 90 -7.89 -13.09 9.49
N ALA A 91 -8.06 -11.78 9.66
CA ALA A 91 -7.16 -10.78 9.09
C ALA A 91 -6.90 -9.65 10.09
N VAL A 92 -5.83 -8.90 9.86
CA VAL A 92 -5.51 -7.72 10.67
C VAL A 92 -5.83 -6.46 9.87
N GLU A 93 -6.55 -5.52 10.50
CA GLU A 93 -6.88 -4.26 9.83
C GLU A 93 -5.60 -3.43 9.61
N ILE A 94 -5.43 -2.87 8.41
CA ILE A 94 -4.35 -1.93 8.10
C ILE A 94 -4.87 -0.78 7.24
N ASP A 95 -4.23 0.39 7.34
CA ASP A 95 -4.67 1.57 6.59
C ASP A 95 -4.52 1.36 5.07
N GLU A 96 -3.39 0.79 4.64
CA GLU A 96 -3.08 0.53 3.22
C GLU A 96 -2.38 -0.83 3.07
N ILE A 97 -2.79 -1.64 2.10
CA ILE A 97 -2.12 -2.92 1.77
C ILE A 97 -1.08 -2.68 0.69
N SER A 98 -1.45 -2.02 -0.41
CA SER A 98 -0.55 -1.69 -1.50
C SER A 98 -1.10 -0.49 -2.25
N ARG A 99 -0.22 0.47 -2.57
CA ARG A 99 -0.54 1.58 -3.48
C ARG A 99 -0.41 1.19 -4.96
N ALA A 100 0.20 0.04 -5.25
CA ALA A 100 0.36 -0.42 -6.62
C ALA A 100 -0.92 -1.09 -7.11
N THR A 101 -1.32 -0.75 -8.33
CA THR A 101 -2.44 -1.37 -9.03
C THR A 101 -2.03 -2.76 -9.53
N LEU A 102 -2.93 -3.74 -9.39
CA LEU A 102 -2.73 -5.06 -9.95
C LEU A 102 -2.81 -5.04 -11.48
N SER A 103 -1.87 -5.73 -12.13
CA SER A 103 -2.02 -6.12 -13.52
C SER A 103 -3.04 -7.24 -13.63
N LEU A 104 -4.12 -7.01 -14.38
CA LEU A 104 -5.09 -8.06 -14.69
C LEU A 104 -4.69 -8.82 -15.97
N PRO A 105 -5.13 -10.09 -16.11
CA PRO A 105 -4.90 -10.85 -17.33
C PRO A 105 -5.46 -10.16 -18.58
N ASN A 106 -4.66 -10.05 -19.64
CA ASN A 106 -5.16 -9.65 -20.96
C ASN A 106 -6.09 -10.69 -21.60
N GLN A 107 -6.65 -10.32 -22.75
CA GLN A 107 -7.62 -11.12 -23.48
C GLN A 107 -7.10 -12.50 -23.90
N ASP A 108 -5.79 -12.64 -24.21
CA ASP A 108 -5.23 -13.93 -24.60
C ASP A 108 -5.05 -14.87 -23.41
N ALA A 109 -4.57 -14.34 -22.28
CA ALA A 109 -4.53 -15.06 -21.02
C ALA A 109 -5.94 -15.49 -20.56
N TRP A 110 -6.94 -14.63 -20.77
CA TRP A 110 -8.35 -14.91 -20.53
C TRP A 110 -8.87 -16.06 -21.41
N ARG A 111 -8.66 -15.99 -22.73
CA ARG A 111 -9.05 -17.05 -23.67
C ARG A 111 -8.40 -18.40 -23.33
N LYS A 112 -7.13 -18.39 -22.89
CA LYS A 112 -6.45 -19.62 -22.44
C LYS A 112 -7.18 -20.26 -21.26
N MET A 113 -7.60 -19.47 -20.27
CA MET A 113 -8.38 -19.94 -19.13
C MET A 113 -9.73 -20.54 -19.56
N GLU A 114 -10.49 -19.80 -20.38
CA GLU A 114 -11.79 -20.25 -20.89
C GLU A 114 -11.70 -21.53 -21.74
N SER A 115 -10.66 -21.65 -22.57
CA SER A 115 -10.44 -22.85 -23.42
C SER A 115 -10.25 -24.13 -22.60
N ARG A 116 -9.86 -24.00 -21.33
CA ARG A 116 -9.69 -25.11 -20.37
C ARG A 116 -10.88 -25.27 -19.43
N GLY A 117 -11.92 -24.44 -19.57
CA GLY A 117 -13.08 -24.42 -18.69
C GLY A 117 -12.81 -23.77 -17.32
N PHE A 118 -11.72 -23.01 -17.18
CA PHE A 118 -11.38 -22.32 -15.93
C PHE A 118 -11.92 -20.88 -16.00
N ARG A 119 -12.92 -20.56 -15.18
CA ARG A 119 -13.56 -19.24 -15.16
C ARG A 119 -12.98 -18.37 -14.06
N LEU A 120 -12.30 -17.28 -14.44
CA LEU A 120 -11.84 -16.26 -13.51
C LEU A 120 -13.04 -15.54 -12.85
N THR A 121 -12.79 -14.96 -11.68
CA THR A 121 -13.80 -14.42 -10.76
C THR A 121 -14.18 -12.95 -11.01
N PHE A 122 -13.50 -12.28 -11.92
CA PHE A 122 -13.71 -10.90 -12.34
C PHE A 122 -13.81 -10.86 -13.86
N SER A 123 -14.48 -9.90 -14.46
CA SER A 123 -14.70 -9.86 -15.92
C SER A 123 -13.51 -9.28 -16.70
N CYS A 124 -13.41 -9.62 -17.99
CA CYS A 124 -12.41 -9.03 -18.89
C CYS A 124 -12.58 -7.49 -19.04
N SER A 125 -13.78 -6.94 -18.84
CA SER A 125 -14.01 -5.48 -18.86
C SER A 125 -13.45 -4.75 -17.64
N GLU A 126 -13.34 -5.43 -16.50
CA GLU A 126 -12.74 -4.86 -15.29
C GLU A 126 -11.20 -4.74 -15.40
N SER A 127 -10.58 -5.35 -16.42
CA SER A 127 -9.13 -5.21 -16.72
C SER A 127 -8.70 -3.79 -17.07
N SER A 128 -9.66 -2.92 -17.40
CA SER A 128 -9.42 -1.50 -17.74
C SER A 128 -9.47 -0.57 -16.52
N GLU A 129 -9.94 -1.06 -15.36
CA GLU A 129 -10.04 -0.30 -14.11
C GLU A 129 -8.89 -0.64 -13.17
N SER A 130 -8.42 0.35 -12.41
CA SER A 130 -7.40 0.13 -11.37
C SER A 130 -7.93 -0.82 -10.30
N CYS A 131 -7.46 -2.08 -10.33
CA CYS A 131 -7.87 -3.10 -9.36
C CYS A 131 -7.10 -2.94 -8.06
N GLU A 132 -7.70 -2.19 -7.14
CA GLU A 132 -7.17 -1.95 -5.80
C GLU A 132 -7.36 -3.19 -4.91
N ILE A 133 -6.26 -3.68 -4.34
CA ILE A 133 -6.30 -4.80 -3.39
C ILE A 133 -6.93 -4.34 -2.09
N SER A 134 -7.98 -5.05 -1.66
CA SER A 134 -8.67 -4.77 -0.41
C SER A 134 -8.38 -5.79 0.68
N LEU A 135 -8.02 -7.01 0.29
CA LEU A 135 -7.65 -8.11 1.18
C LEU A 135 -6.37 -8.78 0.68
N LEU A 136 -5.43 -9.04 1.58
CA LEU A 136 -4.28 -9.90 1.38
C LEU A 136 -4.50 -11.16 2.21
N ILE A 137 -4.37 -12.31 1.58
CA ILE A 137 -4.47 -13.64 2.18
C ILE A 137 -3.05 -14.19 2.32
N ASP A 138 -2.66 -14.47 3.57
CA ASP A 138 -1.34 -14.97 3.94
C ASP A 138 -1.14 -16.46 3.65
N SER A 139 0.05 -16.94 4.01
CA SER A 139 0.42 -18.35 3.94
C SER A 139 -0.36 -19.28 4.89
N ASP A 140 -0.86 -18.78 6.03
CA ASP A 140 -1.66 -19.58 6.99
C ASP A 140 -2.98 -20.04 6.34
N PHE A 141 -3.62 -19.16 5.57
CA PHE A 141 -4.86 -19.47 4.84
C PHE A 141 -4.63 -19.89 3.38
N TYR A 142 -3.50 -19.52 2.75
CA TYR A 142 -3.25 -19.79 1.32
C TYR A 142 -3.47 -21.26 0.96
N TRP A 143 -2.84 -22.18 1.71
CA TRP A 143 -2.86 -23.60 1.38
C TRP A 143 -4.18 -24.27 1.74
N SER A 144 -4.88 -23.81 2.78
CA SER A 144 -6.20 -24.34 3.14
C SER A 144 -7.29 -23.91 2.17
N LEU A 145 -7.13 -22.74 1.53
CA LEU A 145 -8.05 -22.24 0.52
C LEU A 145 -7.76 -22.79 -0.88
N THR A 146 -6.55 -23.31 -1.14
CA THR A 146 -6.14 -23.77 -2.48
C THR A 146 -6.60 -25.20 -2.74
N ASN A 147 -7.35 -25.40 -3.82
CA ASN A 147 -7.94 -26.69 -4.19
C ASN A 147 -7.14 -27.38 -5.30
N ARG A 148 -6.92 -26.70 -6.43
CA ARG A 148 -6.25 -27.28 -7.61
C ARG A 148 -5.26 -26.31 -8.22
N ILE A 149 -4.10 -26.82 -8.61
CA ILE A 149 -3.08 -26.05 -9.36
C ILE A 149 -2.91 -26.71 -10.72
N LYS A 150 -3.03 -25.92 -11.79
CA LYS A 150 -2.91 -26.38 -13.18
C LYS A 150 -1.98 -25.45 -13.96
N ARG A 151 -0.84 -26.00 -14.38
CA ARG A 151 0.06 -25.29 -15.30
C ARG A 151 -0.58 -25.23 -16.69
N LEU A 152 -0.75 -24.01 -17.22
CA LEU A 152 -1.32 -23.80 -18.56
C LEU A 152 -0.25 -23.96 -19.63
N ASP A 153 0.91 -23.34 -19.39
CA ASP A 153 2.12 -23.39 -20.23
C ASP A 153 3.38 -23.15 -19.37
N SER A 154 4.51 -22.80 -19.99
CA SER A 154 5.77 -22.54 -19.27
C SER A 154 5.76 -21.26 -18.43
N SER A 155 4.82 -20.33 -18.66
CA SER A 155 4.79 -19.02 -18.01
C SER A 155 3.58 -18.79 -17.11
N LEU A 156 2.46 -19.47 -17.37
CA LEU A 156 1.18 -19.26 -16.69
C LEU A 156 0.69 -20.48 -15.91
N VAL A 157 0.15 -20.23 -14.72
CA VAL A 157 -0.42 -21.22 -13.82
C VAL A 157 -1.81 -20.77 -13.36
N ALA A 158 -2.80 -21.61 -13.60
CA ALA A 158 -4.15 -21.45 -13.07
C ALA A 158 -4.24 -22.09 -11.67
N VAL A 159 -4.83 -21.37 -10.72
CA VAL A 159 -5.03 -21.85 -9.34
C VAL A 159 -6.49 -21.73 -8.99
N GLU A 160 -7.12 -22.85 -8.68
CA GLU A 160 -8.45 -22.90 -8.08
C GLU A 160 -8.34 -22.79 -6.58
N THR A 161 -9.09 -21.86 -6.03
CA THR A 161 -9.26 -21.70 -4.59
C THR A 161 -10.73 -21.87 -4.22
N SER A 162 -11.03 -21.93 -2.93
CA SER A 162 -12.41 -21.89 -2.42
C SER A 162 -13.17 -20.63 -2.88
N LEU A 163 -12.45 -19.56 -3.24
CA LEU A 163 -13.03 -18.31 -3.75
C LEU A 163 -13.15 -18.27 -5.28
N GLY A 164 -12.69 -19.31 -5.99
CA GLY A 164 -12.76 -19.45 -7.43
C GLY A 164 -11.39 -19.54 -8.11
N TRP A 165 -11.39 -19.56 -9.45
CA TRP A 165 -10.16 -19.63 -10.23
C TRP A 165 -9.45 -18.28 -10.30
N SER A 166 -8.13 -18.36 -10.27
CA SER A 166 -7.19 -17.27 -10.46
C SER A 166 -6.11 -17.69 -11.47
N LEU A 167 -5.39 -16.70 -11.99
CA LEU A 167 -4.28 -16.90 -12.91
C LEU A 167 -3.07 -16.13 -12.40
N GLN A 168 -1.90 -16.76 -12.45
CA GLN A 168 -0.64 -16.13 -12.07
C GLN A 168 0.49 -16.55 -12.99
N GLY A 169 1.57 -15.76 -12.99
CA GLY A 169 2.79 -16.06 -13.72
C GLY A 169 3.19 -14.95 -14.70
N LYS A 170 4.19 -15.22 -15.52
CA LYS A 170 4.73 -14.22 -16.45
C LYS A 170 3.76 -14.02 -17.61
N CYS A 171 3.45 -12.75 -17.90
CA CYS A 171 2.68 -12.34 -19.07
C CYS A 171 3.59 -11.50 -19.97
N ASP A 172 3.54 -11.72 -21.29
CA ASP A 172 4.41 -11.02 -22.26
C ASP A 172 3.96 -9.57 -22.55
N GLU A 173 3.38 -8.91 -21.55
CA GLU A 173 3.06 -7.49 -21.64
C GLU A 173 4.32 -6.64 -21.53
N GLN A 174 4.44 -5.69 -22.45
CA GLN A 174 5.52 -4.71 -22.49
C GLN A 174 5.24 -3.63 -21.45
N SER A 175 5.57 -3.91 -20.18
CA SER A 175 5.53 -2.91 -19.12
C SER A 175 6.93 -2.31 -18.93
N ASP A 176 7.07 -1.00 -19.12
CA ASP A 176 8.34 -0.28 -18.88
C ASP A 176 8.72 -0.23 -17.38
N CYS A 177 7.82 -0.63 -16.49
CA CYS A 177 8.00 -0.58 -15.04
C CYS A 177 7.62 -1.90 -14.37
N THR A 178 8.45 -2.37 -13.44
CA THR A 178 8.13 -3.50 -12.54
C THR A 178 7.49 -2.95 -11.27
N SER A 179 6.23 -3.28 -11.02
CA SER A 179 5.55 -2.94 -9.75
C SER A 179 6.04 -3.84 -8.61
N VAL A 180 6.45 -3.23 -7.50
CA VAL A 180 6.72 -3.94 -6.25
C VAL A 180 5.58 -3.62 -5.28
N HIS A 181 4.79 -4.63 -4.90
CA HIS A 181 3.72 -4.46 -3.94
C HIS A 181 4.31 -4.57 -2.52
N LEU A 182 4.39 -3.44 -1.82
CA LEU A 182 4.83 -3.40 -0.43
C LEU A 182 3.68 -2.97 0.47
N ILE A 183 3.60 -3.59 1.64
CA ILE A 183 2.78 -3.10 2.74
C ILE A 183 3.35 -1.78 3.20
N HIS A 184 2.61 -0.72 2.87
CA HIS A 184 3.04 0.65 3.12
C HIS A 184 2.39 1.19 4.38
N SER A 185 3.15 1.27 5.47
CA SER A 185 2.72 1.91 6.70
C SER A 185 3.45 3.24 6.86
N GLU A 186 2.98 4.29 6.21
CA GLU A 186 3.37 5.67 6.53
C GLU A 186 2.51 6.17 7.71
N LYS A 187 3.15 6.57 8.80
CA LYS A 187 2.52 7.41 9.84
C LYS A 187 3.34 8.64 10.18
N GLU A 188 4.55 8.76 9.63
CA GLU A 188 5.28 10.01 9.70
C GLU A 188 4.77 10.86 8.54
N SER A 189 4.21 12.02 8.90
CA SER A 189 3.82 13.03 7.93
C SER A 189 5.11 13.55 7.33
N ILE A 190 5.23 13.67 6.00
CA ILE A 190 6.38 14.27 5.30
C ILE A 190 6.92 15.52 6.02
N SER A 191 6.06 16.30 6.69
CA SER A 191 6.46 17.43 7.52
C SER A 191 7.40 17.09 8.69
N ALA A 192 7.27 15.93 9.33
CA ALA A 192 8.11 15.42 10.39
C ALA A 192 9.48 14.96 9.87
N GLU A 193 9.53 14.25 8.73
CA GLU A 193 10.80 13.90 8.09
C GLU A 193 11.52 15.13 7.54
N LEU A 194 10.79 16.06 6.90
CA LEU A 194 11.33 17.35 6.48
C LEU A 194 11.82 18.15 7.68
N ARG A 195 11.02 18.23 8.75
CA ARG A 195 11.44 18.90 9.98
C ARG A 195 12.72 18.27 10.55
N ARG A 196 12.81 16.95 10.58
CA ARG A 196 14.03 16.25 11.05
C ARG A 196 15.22 16.50 10.12
N PHE A 197 14.99 16.55 8.80
CA PHE A 197 16.02 16.91 7.83
C PHE A 197 16.53 18.33 8.06
N TRP A 198 15.63 19.30 8.25
CA TRP A 198 15.97 20.70 8.51
C TRP A 198 16.64 20.88 9.88
N GLU A 199 16.19 20.14 10.90
CA GLU A 199 16.83 20.09 12.22
C GLU A 199 18.26 19.51 12.13
N ILE A 200 18.51 18.55 11.23
CA ILE A 200 19.85 17.98 11.00
C ILE A 200 20.74 18.95 10.21
N GLU A 201 20.24 19.65 9.18
CA GLU A 201 21.01 20.72 8.52
C GLU A 201 21.30 21.91 9.45
N SER A 202 20.45 22.14 10.46
CA SER A 202 20.70 23.15 11.50
C SER A 202 21.75 22.76 12.55
N LEU A 203 22.37 21.55 12.46
CA LEU A 203 23.48 21.13 13.32
C LEU A 203 24.76 21.93 13.00
N GLY A 204 24.77 23.19 13.44
CA GLY A 204 25.83 24.16 13.23
C GLY A 204 25.38 25.59 13.54
N ILE A 205 24.07 25.85 13.43
CA ILE A 205 23.40 27.10 13.84
C ILE A 205 22.44 26.76 14.98
N ARG A 206 23.00 26.22 16.05
CA ARG A 206 22.32 26.24 17.35
C ARG A 206 23.14 27.20 18.18
N ASP A 207 22.53 28.31 18.57
CA ASP A 207 23.09 29.18 19.60
C ASP A 207 23.36 28.30 20.82
N LYS A 208 24.63 27.92 20.98
CA LYS A 208 25.10 27.50 22.26
C LYS A 208 25.03 28.74 23.11
N ASP A 209 24.23 28.61 24.15
CA ASP A 209 23.97 29.59 25.18
C ASP A 209 22.86 30.57 24.81
N SER A 210 21.82 30.54 25.64
CA SER A 210 20.97 31.68 25.93
C SER A 210 21.83 32.83 26.46
N VAL A 211 22.68 33.40 25.62
CA VAL A 211 23.28 34.71 25.86
C VAL A 211 22.13 35.67 25.58
N ALA A 212 21.66 36.35 26.63
CA ALA A 212 20.78 37.49 26.47
C ALA A 212 21.32 38.34 25.31
N LEU A 213 20.47 38.68 24.32
CA LEU A 213 20.82 39.57 23.22
C LEU A 213 21.69 40.69 23.78
N GLY A 214 22.92 40.81 23.31
CA GLY A 214 23.74 41.95 23.70
C GLY A 214 23.04 43.21 23.22
N ASN A 215 23.19 44.32 23.93
CA ASN A 215 22.54 45.60 23.59
C ASN A 215 22.76 46.04 22.11
N GLY A 216 23.78 45.52 21.42
CA GLY A 216 24.02 45.77 19.99
C GLY A 216 23.20 44.91 19.02
N ASP A 217 22.68 43.75 19.44
CA ASP A 217 21.91 42.85 18.56
C ASP A 217 20.48 43.38 18.34
N GLU A 218 19.87 43.99 19.36
CA GLU A 218 18.57 44.67 19.22
C GLU A 218 18.66 45.89 18.30
N GLU A 219 19.77 46.63 18.35
CA GLU A 219 19.98 47.80 17.49
C GLU A 219 20.15 47.41 16.02
N ILE A 220 20.94 46.35 15.75
CA ILE A 220 21.10 45.78 14.41
C ILE A 220 19.77 45.25 13.86
N LEU A 221 18.98 44.56 14.68
CA LEU A 221 17.66 44.07 14.27
C LEU A 221 16.68 45.23 13.99
N SER A 222 16.69 46.28 14.82
CA SER A 222 15.89 47.49 14.59
C SER A 222 16.28 48.21 13.29
N GLU A 223 17.58 48.33 13.00
CA GLU A 223 18.05 48.93 11.74
C GLU A 223 17.71 48.08 10.53
N PHE A 224 17.85 46.75 10.64
CA PHE A 224 17.46 45.82 9.60
C PHE A 224 15.98 46.00 9.24
N ASP A 225 15.09 45.92 10.23
CA ASP A 225 13.64 46.08 10.02
C ASP A 225 13.28 47.44 9.42
N LYS A 226 13.92 48.53 9.89
CA LYS A 226 13.71 49.87 9.32
C LYS A 226 14.19 49.99 7.88
N SER A 227 15.18 49.20 7.47
CA SER A 227 15.75 49.26 6.12
C SER A 227 14.97 48.47 5.08
N ILE A 228 14.00 47.65 5.50
CA ILE A 228 13.16 46.88 4.58
C ILE A 228 12.22 47.83 3.84
N SER A 229 12.34 47.84 2.51
CA SER A 229 11.47 48.61 1.63
C SER A 229 11.04 47.76 0.44
N PHE A 230 9.80 47.96 -0.03
CA PHE A 230 9.30 47.29 -1.23
C PHE A 230 9.29 48.27 -2.40
N VAL A 231 10.17 48.04 -3.39
CA VAL A 231 10.39 48.94 -4.53
C VAL A 231 10.48 48.10 -5.81
N ASP A 232 9.73 48.50 -6.83
CA ASP A 232 9.70 47.84 -8.15
C ASP A 232 9.37 46.34 -8.09
N GLY A 233 8.42 45.95 -7.23
CA GLY A 233 7.95 44.57 -7.11
C GLY A 233 8.90 43.63 -6.35
N ARG A 234 9.94 44.16 -5.68
CA ARG A 234 10.87 43.38 -4.87
C ARG A 234 11.17 44.06 -3.54
N TYR A 235 11.50 43.27 -2.52
CA TYR A 235 12.01 43.78 -1.27
C TYR A 235 13.50 44.14 -1.42
N ARG A 236 13.87 45.33 -0.95
CA ARG A 236 15.25 45.79 -0.76
C ARG A 236 15.48 45.96 0.73
N VAL A 237 16.66 45.57 1.19
CA VAL A 237 17.09 45.67 2.58
C VAL A 237 18.55 46.09 2.60
N SER A 238 18.95 46.91 3.56
CA SER A 238 20.35 47.28 3.74
C SER A 238 21.10 46.14 4.41
N LEU A 239 22.33 45.87 3.95
CA LEU A 239 23.17 44.87 4.59
C LEU A 239 23.72 45.40 5.92
N PRO A 240 23.57 44.66 7.03
CA PRO A 240 24.13 45.08 8.32
C PRO A 240 25.65 44.85 8.29
N TRP A 241 26.41 45.95 8.28
CA TRP A 241 27.86 45.92 8.44
C TRP A 241 28.21 46.37 9.87
N LYS A 242 29.14 45.68 10.52
CA LYS A 242 29.78 46.24 11.72
C LYS A 242 30.69 47.40 11.29
N PRO A 243 30.71 48.53 12.03
CA PRO A 243 31.74 49.55 11.86
C PRO A 243 33.15 48.97 11.97
#